data_AF-A0A8T3YBB4-F1
#
_entry.id   AF-A0A8T3YBB4-F1
#
_cell.length_a   1.000
_cell.length_b   1.000
_cell.length_c   1.000
_cell.angle_alpha   90.00
_cell.angle_beta   90.00
_cell.angle_gamma   90.00
#
_symmetry.space_group_name_H-M   'P 1'
#
loop_
_entity.id
_entity.type
_entity.pdbx_description
1 polymer ?
#
loop_
_entity_poly.entity_id
_entity_poly.type
_entity_poly.pdbx_seq_one_letter_code
_entity_poly.pdbx_strand_id
1 'polypeptide(L)'
;MKKTRSFENLSWFIFGGAFLFLIAIEIFLPSSVVPRKALLRALLILGLSIFVMMRAASYAIEAIGHYAREAGISDYIIGFLVVSMGTSLPDLSTAFIASMAKQGQLVLGDLIGSSIMDVTVILGLTALIGRKIAVQGAVLRKTVLLVLGMVLLPLLLALNGTLSRLDGAIMIGAFILYVIILIRKEGELGTIKKQIAFKDVWQDMVVFLGCLAALLLSARWLVVSSLQIAHEFQIPTFVVGLLVIAFGTAIPELAVELKSIRTKKSGIAFGDILGSVVMNVTLILGFATMINPITFSVSKFFVPAMFLLTAVFFGTLFIMKREITWDEGIGLLLVYATFVITQVATL
;
A
#
# COMPACT_ATOMS: atom_id res chain seq x y z
N MET A 1 17.66 -11.58 -20.04
CA MET A 1 18.60 -10.94 -19.06
C MET A 1 18.86 -9.43 -19.25
N LYS A 2 18.47 -8.74 -20.34
CA LYS A 2 18.67 -7.27 -20.48
C LYS A 2 17.56 -6.38 -19.86
N LYS A 3 16.38 -6.92 -19.51
CA LYS A 3 15.19 -6.13 -19.07
C LYS A 3 15.13 -5.81 -17.57
N THR A 4 15.90 -6.50 -16.72
CA THR A 4 15.91 -6.33 -15.25
C THR A 4 16.73 -5.12 -14.80
N ARG A 5 17.74 -4.67 -15.58
CA ARG A 5 18.61 -3.53 -15.22
C ARG A 5 17.89 -2.18 -15.09
N SER A 6 16.77 -1.97 -15.79
CA SER A 6 16.02 -0.71 -15.69
C SER A 6 15.25 -0.56 -14.37
N PHE A 7 14.87 -1.68 -13.74
CA PHE A 7 14.12 -1.69 -12.49
C PHE A 7 15.03 -1.36 -11.30
N GLU A 8 16.25 -1.91 -11.30
CA GLU A 8 17.26 -1.60 -10.28
C GLU A 8 17.60 -0.11 -10.27
N ASN A 9 17.82 0.51 -11.44
CA ASN A 9 18.20 1.92 -11.48
C ASN A 9 17.12 2.89 -10.95
N LEU A 10 15.84 2.58 -11.12
CA LEU A 10 14.75 3.41 -10.61
C LEU A 10 14.56 3.23 -9.10
N SER A 11 14.67 1.99 -8.61
CA SER A 11 14.62 1.73 -7.17
C SER A 11 15.82 2.32 -6.42
N TRP A 12 17.01 2.36 -7.04
CA TRP A 12 18.18 3.10 -6.52
C TRP A 12 17.93 4.60 -6.39
N PHE A 13 17.23 5.22 -7.35
CA PHE A 13 16.93 6.66 -7.31
C PHE A 13 15.91 7.01 -6.22
N ILE A 14 14.84 6.21 -6.09
CA ILE A 14 13.80 6.40 -5.05
C ILE A 14 14.39 6.16 -3.65
N PHE A 15 15.19 5.10 -3.50
CA PHE A 15 15.89 4.81 -2.25
C PHE A 15 16.89 5.91 -1.87
N GLY A 16 17.67 6.40 -2.84
CA GLY A 16 18.59 7.51 -2.63
C GLY A 16 17.88 8.78 -2.18
N GLY A 17 16.71 9.12 -2.77
CA GLY A 17 15.91 10.27 -2.38
C GLY A 17 15.35 10.17 -0.96
N ALA A 18 14.79 9.01 -0.58
CA ALA A 18 14.26 8.77 0.77
C ALA A 18 15.37 8.80 1.83
N PHE A 19 16.53 8.22 1.53
CA PHE A 19 17.68 8.22 2.43
C PHE A 19 18.27 9.62 2.63
N LEU A 20 18.35 10.42 1.56
CA LEU A 20 18.79 11.82 1.62
C LEU A 20 17.78 12.71 2.37
N PHE A 21 16.49 12.45 2.25
CA PHE A 21 15.46 13.15 3.03
C PHE A 21 15.58 12.88 4.53
N LEU A 22 15.82 11.63 4.93
CA LEU A 22 16.04 11.25 6.33
C LEU A 22 17.35 11.83 6.90
N ILE A 23 18.42 11.93 6.10
CA ILE A 23 19.66 12.62 6.48
C ILE A 23 19.45 14.13 6.59
N ALA A 24 18.65 14.73 5.71
CA ALA A 24 18.33 16.16 5.78
C ALA A 24 17.60 16.51 7.09
N ILE A 25 16.71 15.63 7.57
CA ILE A 25 16.06 15.79 8.89
C ILE A 25 17.10 15.83 10.02
N GLU A 26 18.13 14.98 9.99
CA GLU A 26 19.22 14.99 11.00
C GLU A 26 20.07 16.28 10.96
N ILE A 27 20.29 16.85 9.78
CA ILE A 27 21.08 18.07 9.59
C ILE A 27 20.34 19.31 10.12
N PHE A 28 19.02 19.37 9.96
CA PHE A 28 18.23 20.56 10.30
C PHE A 28 17.73 20.62 11.75
N LEU A 29 17.87 19.55 12.55
CA LEU A 29 17.41 19.52 13.93
C LEU A 29 18.53 19.84 14.96
N PRO A 30 18.27 20.73 15.94
CA PRO A 30 19.27 21.13 16.93
C PRO A 30 19.67 19.98 17.87
N SER A 31 20.98 19.85 18.11
CA SER A 31 21.61 18.80 18.93
C SER A 31 21.23 18.79 20.42
N SER A 32 20.52 19.81 20.88
CA SER A 32 20.05 19.94 22.26
C SER A 32 18.79 19.12 22.56
N VAL A 33 18.14 18.53 21.54
CA VAL A 33 16.82 17.89 21.68
C VAL A 33 16.88 16.36 21.62
N VAL A 34 17.87 15.76 20.93
CA VAL A 34 17.93 14.30 20.70
C VAL A 34 19.36 13.74 20.81
N PRO A 35 19.60 12.60 21.49
CA PRO A 35 20.90 11.93 21.48
C PRO A 35 21.24 11.43 20.06
N ARG A 36 22.02 12.22 19.31
CA ARG A 36 22.36 12.03 17.88
C ARG A 36 22.71 10.59 17.48
N LYS A 37 23.42 9.83 18.33
CA LYS A 37 23.83 8.45 18.01
C LYS A 37 22.67 7.44 18.00
N ALA A 38 21.64 7.64 18.82
CA ALA A 38 20.49 6.73 18.87
C ALA A 38 19.54 6.99 17.70
N LEU A 39 19.30 8.26 17.39
CA LEU A 39 18.49 8.68 16.25
C LEU A 39 19.12 8.27 14.91
N LEU A 40 20.41 8.53 14.71
CA LEU A 40 21.10 8.14 13.48
C LEU A 40 21.00 6.63 13.24
N ARG A 41 21.16 5.81 14.30
CA ARG A 41 20.96 4.35 14.20
C ARG A 41 19.53 3.99 13.78
N ALA A 42 18.52 4.64 14.36
CA ALA A 42 17.13 4.39 14.00
C ALA A 42 16.86 4.74 12.52
N LEU A 43 17.36 5.87 12.03
CA LEU A 43 17.21 6.28 10.63
C LEU A 43 17.93 5.34 9.66
N LEU A 44 19.14 4.86 10.01
CA LEU A 44 19.87 3.88 9.20
C LEU A 44 19.14 2.53 9.16
N ILE A 45 18.61 2.06 10.29
CA ILE A 45 17.82 0.82 10.36
C ILE A 45 16.51 0.96 9.59
N LEU A 46 15.85 2.11 9.69
CA LEU A 46 14.65 2.44 8.92
C LEU A 46 14.94 2.37 7.42
N GLY A 47 15.98 3.06 6.94
CA GLY A 47 16.40 3.00 5.54
C GLY A 47 16.71 1.56 5.09
N LEU A 48 17.50 0.81 5.86
CA LEU A 48 17.83 -0.58 5.54
C LEU A 48 16.57 -1.46 5.47
N SER A 49 15.62 -1.28 6.39
CA SER A 49 14.39 -2.05 6.43
C SER A 49 13.54 -1.82 5.18
N ILE A 50 13.33 -0.55 4.79
CA ILE A 50 12.63 -0.17 3.56
C ILE A 50 13.30 -0.79 2.33
N PHE A 51 14.64 -0.74 2.26
CA PHE A 51 15.40 -1.35 1.16
C PHE A 51 15.15 -2.87 1.04
N VAL A 52 15.29 -3.59 2.16
CA VAL A 52 15.07 -5.04 2.21
C VAL A 52 13.63 -5.37 1.85
N MET A 53 12.68 -4.61 2.38
CA MET A 53 11.25 -4.81 2.15
C MET A 53 10.89 -4.63 0.68
N MET A 54 11.38 -3.56 0.04
CA MET A 54 11.22 -3.32 -1.40
C MET A 54 11.79 -4.46 -2.25
N ARG A 55 13.01 -4.95 -1.96
CA ARG A 55 13.62 -6.05 -2.72
C ARG A 55 12.87 -7.37 -2.51
N ALA A 56 12.51 -7.68 -1.27
CA ALA A 56 11.79 -8.91 -0.95
C ALA A 56 10.39 -8.93 -1.57
N ALA A 57 9.65 -7.82 -1.52
CA ALA A 57 8.35 -7.68 -2.20
C ALA A 57 8.50 -7.85 -3.73
N SER A 58 9.50 -7.21 -4.33
CA SER A 58 9.77 -7.34 -5.77
C SER A 58 10.01 -8.80 -6.18
N TYR A 59 10.84 -9.53 -5.44
CA TYR A 59 11.10 -10.94 -5.71
C TYR A 59 9.89 -11.84 -5.44
N ALA A 60 9.11 -11.55 -4.39
CA ALA A 60 7.87 -12.28 -4.09
C ALA A 60 6.85 -12.13 -5.23
N ILE A 61 6.67 -10.92 -5.76
CA ILE A 61 5.79 -10.64 -6.90
C ILE A 61 6.28 -11.36 -8.15
N GLU A 62 7.59 -11.35 -8.43
CA GLU A 62 8.14 -12.04 -9.60
C GLU A 62 7.94 -13.56 -9.50
N ALA A 63 8.10 -14.15 -8.32
CA ALA A 63 7.85 -15.58 -8.09
C ALA A 63 6.39 -15.98 -8.38
N ILE A 64 5.40 -15.16 -8.01
CA ILE A 64 3.98 -15.50 -8.21
C ILE A 64 3.39 -14.99 -9.53
N GLY A 65 3.96 -13.92 -10.11
CA GLY A 65 3.36 -13.14 -11.19
C GLY A 65 3.40 -13.78 -12.58
N HIS A 66 4.16 -14.88 -12.77
CA HIS A 66 4.22 -15.60 -14.04
C HIS A 66 3.00 -16.49 -14.28
N TYR A 67 2.35 -16.96 -13.21
CA TYR A 67 1.28 -17.96 -13.28
C TYR A 67 -0.10 -17.39 -13.65
N ALA A 68 -0.39 -16.14 -13.26
CA ALA A 68 -1.73 -15.55 -13.41
C ALA A 68 -2.15 -15.31 -14.88
N ARG A 69 -1.19 -15.07 -15.79
CA ARG A 69 -1.48 -14.77 -17.20
C ARG A 69 -1.95 -15.98 -17.99
N GLU A 70 -1.54 -17.18 -17.60
CA GLU A 70 -1.90 -18.41 -18.31
C GLU A 70 -3.32 -18.90 -18.00
N ALA A 71 -3.94 -18.34 -16.96
CA ALA A 71 -5.27 -18.70 -16.50
C ALA A 71 -6.42 -18.05 -17.33
N GLY A 72 -6.13 -17.10 -18.24
CA GLY A 72 -7.15 -16.44 -19.06
C GLY A 72 -7.99 -15.37 -18.34
N ILE A 73 -7.49 -14.87 -17.21
CA ILE A 73 -8.11 -13.84 -16.37
C ILE A 73 -7.80 -12.44 -16.95
N SER A 74 -8.70 -11.46 -16.82
CA SER A 74 -8.45 -10.08 -17.28
C SER A 74 -7.29 -9.42 -16.54
N ASP A 75 -6.59 -8.53 -17.26
CA ASP A 75 -5.50 -7.70 -16.71
C ASP A 75 -5.92 -6.95 -15.43
N TYR A 76 -7.19 -6.53 -15.33
CA TYR A 76 -7.70 -5.87 -14.13
C TYR A 76 -7.72 -6.80 -12.92
N ILE A 77 -8.19 -8.04 -13.04
CA ILE A 77 -8.23 -8.97 -11.89
C ILE A 77 -6.84 -9.48 -11.55
N ILE A 78 -5.97 -9.66 -12.56
CA ILE A 78 -4.56 -9.92 -12.31
C ILE A 78 -3.97 -8.78 -11.46
N GLY A 79 -4.19 -7.52 -11.83
CA GLY A 79 -3.81 -6.36 -11.02
C GLY A 79 -4.43 -6.39 -9.62
N PHE A 80 -5.76 -6.53 -9.57
CA PHE A 80 -6.55 -6.39 -8.35
C PHE A 80 -6.36 -7.49 -7.32
N LEU A 81 -6.09 -8.74 -7.73
CA LEU A 81 -5.93 -9.86 -6.78
C LEU A 81 -4.50 -10.37 -6.69
N VAL A 82 -3.77 -10.44 -7.81
CA VAL A 82 -2.45 -11.09 -7.82
C VAL A 82 -1.36 -10.07 -7.56
N VAL A 83 -1.38 -8.96 -8.30
CA VAL A 83 -0.35 -7.93 -8.17
C VAL A 83 -0.52 -7.19 -6.84
N SER A 84 -1.72 -6.70 -6.53
CA SER A 84 -2.04 -6.03 -5.25
C SER A 84 -1.69 -6.87 -4.03
N MET A 85 -1.95 -8.19 -4.06
CA MET A 85 -1.64 -9.07 -2.94
C MET A 85 -0.13 -9.22 -2.75
N GLY A 86 0.63 -9.21 -3.84
CA GLY A 86 2.08 -9.26 -3.81
C GLY A 86 2.71 -7.94 -3.40
N THR A 87 2.18 -6.82 -3.90
CA THR A 87 2.62 -5.47 -3.53
C THR A 87 2.28 -5.17 -2.08
N SER A 88 1.10 -5.55 -1.57
CA SER A 88 0.65 -5.34 -0.18
C SER A 88 1.27 -6.30 0.86
N LEU A 89 2.23 -7.17 0.49
CA LEU A 89 2.93 -8.03 1.46
C LEU A 89 3.76 -7.26 2.52
N PRO A 90 4.45 -6.15 2.20
CA PRO A 90 5.02 -5.20 3.15
C PRO A 90 4.01 -4.67 4.16
N ASP A 91 2.85 -4.20 3.70
CA ASP A 91 1.77 -3.71 4.57
C ASP A 91 1.27 -4.82 5.49
N LEU A 92 1.02 -6.03 4.95
CA LEU A 92 0.60 -7.18 5.74
C LEU A 92 1.64 -7.56 6.80
N SER A 93 2.92 -7.59 6.42
CA SER A 93 4.03 -7.95 7.31
C SER A 93 4.18 -6.91 8.43
N THR A 94 4.10 -5.63 8.08
CA THR A 94 4.19 -4.52 9.03
C THR A 94 2.99 -4.49 9.97
N ALA A 95 1.78 -4.63 9.45
CA ALA A 95 0.56 -4.73 10.23
C ALA A 95 0.58 -5.92 11.20
N PHE A 96 1.06 -7.09 10.75
CA PHE A 96 1.22 -8.26 11.61
C PHE A 96 2.19 -8.00 12.77
N ILE A 97 3.41 -7.53 12.47
CA ILE A 97 4.42 -7.28 13.49
C ILE A 97 4.00 -6.17 14.46
N ALA A 98 3.43 -5.07 13.95
CA ALA A 98 2.94 -3.97 14.79
C ALA A 98 1.75 -4.39 15.66
N SER A 99 0.83 -5.22 15.14
CA SER A 99 -0.29 -5.76 15.94
C SER A 99 0.19 -6.68 17.06
N MET A 100 1.17 -7.55 16.77
CA MET A 100 1.83 -8.38 17.78
C MET A 100 2.55 -7.54 18.84
N ALA A 101 3.09 -6.39 18.46
CA ALA A 101 3.70 -5.40 19.35
C ALA A 101 2.66 -4.50 20.07
N LYS A 102 1.36 -4.76 19.92
CA LYS A 102 0.24 -3.97 20.46
C LYS A 102 0.21 -2.51 19.98
N GLN A 103 0.77 -2.22 18.82
CA GLN A 103 0.83 -0.89 18.22
C GLN A 103 -0.32 -0.67 17.23
N GLY A 104 -1.57 -0.83 17.69
CA GLY A 104 -2.75 -0.74 16.82
C GLY A 104 -2.89 0.61 16.10
N GLN A 105 -2.57 1.72 16.77
CA GLN A 105 -2.61 3.05 16.16
C GLN A 105 -1.60 3.21 15.02
N LEU A 106 -0.44 2.57 15.14
CA LEU A 106 0.58 2.55 14.09
C LEU A 106 0.04 1.84 12.84
N VAL A 107 -0.62 0.68 13.03
CA VAL A 107 -1.24 -0.08 11.93
C VAL A 107 -2.35 0.70 11.25
N LEU A 108 -3.23 1.33 12.03
CA LEU A 108 -4.32 2.12 11.47
C LEU A 108 -3.80 3.32 10.65
N GLY A 109 -2.75 3.98 11.17
CA GLY A 109 -2.09 5.07 10.47
C GLY A 109 -1.49 4.58 9.15
N ASP A 110 -0.68 3.53 9.21
CA ASP A 110 -0.01 2.91 8.06
C ASP A 110 -1.00 2.57 6.93
N LEU A 111 -2.02 1.75 7.21
CA LEU A 111 -2.94 1.28 6.18
C LEU A 111 -3.80 2.39 5.55
N ILE A 112 -4.13 3.44 6.31
CA ILE A 112 -4.81 4.63 5.77
C ILE A 112 -3.83 5.48 4.95
N GLY A 113 -2.61 5.66 5.44
CA GLY A 113 -1.54 6.39 4.76
C GLY A 113 -1.21 5.75 3.41
N SER A 114 -0.98 4.45 3.38
CA SER A 114 -0.71 3.67 2.17
C SER A 114 -1.86 3.82 1.17
N SER A 115 -3.11 3.69 1.66
CA SER A 115 -4.29 3.85 0.80
C SER A 115 -4.44 5.27 0.22
N ILE A 116 -4.10 6.31 0.99
CA ILE A 116 -4.06 7.68 0.48
C ILE A 116 -2.95 7.80 -0.56
N MET A 117 -1.75 7.28 -0.29
CA MET A 117 -0.61 7.32 -1.20
C MET A 117 -0.87 6.59 -2.51
N ASP A 118 -1.53 5.44 -2.49
CA ASP A 118 -1.91 4.66 -3.67
C ASP A 118 -2.73 5.50 -4.66
N VAL A 119 -3.78 6.15 -4.15
CA VAL A 119 -4.71 6.90 -4.99
C VAL A 119 -4.20 8.31 -5.32
N THR A 120 -3.28 8.87 -4.53
CA THR A 120 -2.76 10.22 -4.75
C THR A 120 -1.37 10.22 -5.37
N VAL A 121 -0.36 9.76 -4.65
CA VAL A 121 1.05 9.78 -5.06
C VAL A 121 1.29 8.80 -6.19
N ILE A 122 0.94 7.54 -6.00
CA ILE A 122 1.24 6.49 -6.97
C ILE A 122 0.45 6.73 -8.25
N LEU A 123 -0.87 6.88 -8.16
CA LEU A 123 -1.70 7.20 -9.33
C LEU A 123 -1.31 8.53 -9.99
N GLY A 124 -0.98 9.56 -9.20
CA GLY A 124 -0.59 10.89 -9.69
C GLY A 124 0.73 10.87 -10.45
N LEU A 125 1.78 10.24 -9.90
CA LEU A 125 3.08 10.07 -10.58
C LEU A 125 2.95 9.20 -11.83
N THR A 126 2.13 8.16 -11.72
CA THR A 126 1.78 7.25 -12.82
C THR A 126 1.15 8.04 -13.98
N ALA A 127 0.15 8.89 -13.70
CA ALA A 127 -0.48 9.77 -14.70
C ALA A 127 0.49 10.82 -15.28
N LEU A 128 1.34 11.43 -14.44
CA LEU A 128 2.34 12.41 -14.88
C LEU A 128 3.31 11.80 -15.89
N ILE A 129 3.82 10.60 -15.61
CA ILE A 129 4.76 9.88 -16.47
C ILE A 129 4.05 9.30 -17.71
N GLY A 130 2.85 8.76 -17.52
CA GLY A 130 2.05 8.17 -18.59
C GLY A 130 1.47 9.20 -19.56
N ARG A 131 1.46 10.50 -19.19
CA ARG A 131 0.82 11.65 -19.87
C ARG A 131 -0.70 11.54 -19.99
N LYS A 132 -1.18 10.44 -20.54
CA LYS A 132 -2.59 10.09 -20.66
C LYS A 132 -2.72 8.56 -20.55
N ILE A 133 -3.39 8.10 -19.50
CA ILE A 133 -3.56 6.67 -19.24
C ILE A 133 -5.02 6.31 -19.43
N ALA A 134 -5.27 5.36 -20.34
CA ALA A 134 -6.60 4.79 -20.51
C ALA A 134 -6.93 3.85 -19.34
N VAL A 135 -8.08 4.06 -18.71
CA VAL A 135 -8.62 3.16 -17.70
C VAL A 135 -9.42 2.08 -18.41
N GLN A 136 -8.87 0.86 -18.47
CA GLN A 136 -9.48 -0.28 -19.16
C GLN A 136 -10.01 -1.30 -18.15
N GLY A 137 -11.23 -1.80 -18.37
CA GLY A 137 -11.84 -2.84 -17.52
C GLY A 137 -13.34 -2.63 -17.36
N ALA A 138 -14.15 -3.50 -17.98
CA ALA A 138 -15.60 -3.45 -17.80
C ALA A 138 -16.03 -3.83 -16.37
N VAL A 139 -15.30 -4.78 -15.76
CA VAL A 139 -15.51 -5.21 -14.37
C VAL A 139 -15.27 -4.07 -13.40
N LEU A 140 -14.17 -3.34 -13.56
CA LEU A 140 -13.81 -2.18 -12.75
C LEU A 140 -14.97 -1.18 -12.61
N ARG A 141 -15.64 -0.82 -13.72
CA ARG A 141 -16.80 0.09 -13.68
C ARG A 141 -18.00 -0.52 -12.98
N LYS A 142 -18.21 -1.83 -13.13
CA LYS A 142 -19.31 -2.56 -12.49
C LYS A 142 -19.08 -2.79 -10.99
N THR A 143 -17.87 -2.57 -10.48
CA THR A 143 -17.51 -2.80 -9.07
C THR A 143 -17.08 -1.52 -8.33
N VAL A 144 -17.01 -0.36 -9.00
CA VAL A 144 -16.55 0.90 -8.39
C VAL A 144 -17.36 1.34 -7.16
N LEU A 145 -18.69 1.14 -7.17
CA LEU A 145 -19.54 1.43 -6.01
C LEU A 145 -19.28 0.48 -4.84
N LEU A 146 -18.91 -0.77 -5.13
CA LEU A 146 -18.54 -1.73 -4.09
C LEU A 146 -17.20 -1.35 -3.46
N VAL A 147 -16.22 -0.89 -4.27
CA VAL A 147 -14.94 -0.37 -3.76
C VAL A 147 -15.17 0.81 -2.81
N LEU A 148 -16.03 1.76 -3.16
CA LEU A 148 -16.41 2.86 -2.26
C LEU A 148 -17.03 2.34 -0.96
N GLY A 149 -17.94 1.36 -1.04
CA GLY A 149 -18.51 0.70 0.14
C GLY A 149 -17.45 0.04 1.03
N MET A 150 -16.45 -0.61 0.44
CA MET A 150 -15.34 -1.24 1.15
C MET A 150 -14.44 -0.24 1.87
N VAL A 151 -14.21 0.94 1.27
CA VAL A 151 -13.45 2.02 1.91
C VAL A 151 -14.26 2.70 3.02
N LEU A 152 -15.57 2.86 2.83
CA LEU A 152 -16.46 3.44 3.83
C LEU A 152 -16.67 2.53 5.05
N LEU A 153 -16.69 1.22 4.86
CA LEU A 153 -16.94 0.23 5.91
C LEU A 153 -16.06 0.44 7.17
N PRO A 154 -14.72 0.44 7.11
CA PRO A 154 -13.89 0.65 8.28
C PRO A 154 -14.10 2.02 8.91
N LEU A 155 -14.42 3.06 8.14
CA LEU A 155 -14.70 4.41 8.66
C LEU A 155 -15.99 4.44 9.49
N LEU A 156 -17.01 3.67 9.08
CA LEU A 156 -18.27 3.53 9.81
C LEU A 156 -18.09 2.72 11.10
N LEU A 157 -17.32 1.64 11.05
CA LEU A 157 -17.00 0.82 12.23
C LEU A 157 -16.12 1.60 13.22
N ALA A 158 -15.27 2.50 12.73
CA ALA A 158 -14.38 3.35 13.49
C ALA A 158 -15.05 4.52 14.24
N LEU A 159 -16.35 4.78 14.06
CA LEU A 159 -17.02 5.99 14.57
C LEU A 159 -17.02 6.11 16.11
N ASN A 160 -16.98 4.99 16.81
CA ASN A 160 -16.89 4.95 18.28
C ASN A 160 -15.44 5.07 18.81
N GLY A 161 -14.44 5.26 17.92
CA GLY A 161 -13.03 5.35 18.27
C GLY A 161 -12.36 4.01 18.61
N THR A 162 -13.03 2.88 18.33
CA THR A 162 -12.51 1.54 18.60
C THR A 162 -12.86 0.57 17.47
N LEU A 163 -11.85 -0.06 16.88
CA LEU A 163 -12.03 -1.23 16.03
C LEU A 163 -11.88 -2.49 16.88
N SER A 164 -12.99 -3.20 17.05
CA SER A 164 -13.07 -4.44 17.81
C SER A 164 -12.76 -5.67 16.93
N ARG A 165 -12.55 -6.83 17.56
CA ARG A 165 -12.37 -8.10 16.81
C ARG A 165 -13.56 -8.43 15.91
N LEU A 166 -14.78 -8.03 16.32
CA LEU A 166 -15.98 -8.23 15.50
C LEU A 166 -15.91 -7.36 14.24
N ASP A 167 -15.49 -6.11 14.37
CA ASP A 167 -15.26 -5.21 13.23
C ASP A 167 -14.18 -5.80 12.29
N GLY A 168 -13.13 -6.39 12.88
CA GLY A 168 -12.14 -7.21 12.18
C GLY A 168 -12.74 -8.31 11.31
N ALA A 169 -13.61 -9.14 11.91
CA ALA A 169 -14.28 -10.23 11.21
C ALA A 169 -15.25 -9.71 10.13
N ILE A 170 -15.95 -8.60 10.37
CA ILE A 170 -16.84 -7.96 9.39
C ILE A 170 -16.04 -7.50 8.17
N MET A 171 -14.91 -6.83 8.37
CA MET A 171 -14.05 -6.34 7.29
C MET A 171 -13.49 -7.48 6.44
N ILE A 172 -13.00 -8.56 7.07
CA ILE A 172 -12.51 -9.75 6.35
C ILE A 172 -13.65 -10.44 5.59
N GLY A 173 -14.83 -10.58 6.22
CA GLY A 173 -16.01 -11.16 5.58
C GLY A 173 -16.46 -10.35 4.36
N ALA A 174 -16.44 -9.02 4.46
CA ALA A 174 -16.73 -8.12 3.34
C ALA A 174 -15.71 -8.27 2.20
N PHE A 175 -14.41 -8.41 2.53
CA PHE A 175 -13.37 -8.67 1.53
C PHE A 175 -13.60 -9.99 0.79
N ILE A 176 -13.84 -11.08 1.53
CA ILE A 176 -14.12 -12.40 0.93
C ILE A 176 -15.35 -12.33 0.03
N LEU A 177 -16.44 -11.70 0.50
CA LEU A 177 -17.66 -11.52 -0.30
C LEU A 177 -17.38 -10.71 -1.58
N TYR A 178 -16.61 -9.63 -1.47
CA TYR A 178 -16.23 -8.81 -2.61
C TYR A 178 -15.42 -9.62 -3.63
N VAL A 179 -14.43 -10.41 -3.20
CA VAL A 179 -13.65 -11.28 -4.08
C VAL A 179 -14.53 -12.31 -4.79
N ILE A 180 -15.50 -12.91 -4.08
CA ILE A 180 -16.47 -13.84 -4.70
C ILE A 180 -17.30 -13.14 -5.78
N ILE A 181 -17.82 -11.94 -5.51
CA ILE A 181 -18.59 -11.14 -6.48
C ILE A 181 -17.71 -10.77 -7.68
N LEU A 182 -16.47 -10.38 -7.43
CA LEU A 182 -15.49 -9.99 -8.45
C LEU A 182 -15.22 -11.16 -9.40
N ILE A 183 -14.90 -12.34 -8.86
CA ILE A 183 -14.64 -13.55 -9.66
C ILE A 183 -15.90 -13.98 -10.43
N ARG A 184 -17.10 -13.88 -9.85
CA ARG A 184 -18.35 -14.19 -10.56
C ARG A 184 -18.60 -13.26 -11.75
N LYS A 185 -18.40 -11.94 -11.56
CA LYS A 185 -18.53 -10.94 -12.63
C LYS A 185 -17.48 -11.12 -13.74
N GLU A 186 -16.31 -11.68 -13.40
CA GLU A 186 -15.29 -12.07 -14.39
C GLU A 186 -15.67 -13.33 -15.15
N GLY A 187 -16.23 -14.35 -14.47
CA GLY A 187 -16.66 -15.60 -15.10
C GLY A 187 -17.76 -15.41 -16.14
N GLU A 188 -18.52 -14.31 -16.06
CA GLU A 188 -19.43 -13.84 -17.13
C GLU A 188 -18.68 -13.32 -18.37
N LEU A 189 -17.38 -13.05 -18.28
CA LEU A 189 -16.55 -12.35 -19.28
C LEU A 189 -15.36 -13.19 -19.80
N GLY A 190 -15.01 -14.33 -19.19
CA GLY A 190 -13.95 -15.22 -19.67
C GLY A 190 -13.84 -16.55 -18.90
N THR A 191 -13.55 -17.64 -19.61
CA THR A 191 -13.33 -18.96 -19.01
C THR A 191 -11.90 -19.12 -18.51
N ILE A 192 -11.72 -19.56 -17.26
CA ILE A 192 -10.41 -19.93 -16.72
C ILE A 192 -9.91 -21.16 -17.47
N LYS A 193 -8.81 -21.02 -18.23
CA LYS A 193 -8.43 -21.98 -19.29
C LYS A 193 -7.41 -23.05 -18.90
N LYS A 194 -6.72 -22.97 -17.74
CA LYS A 194 -5.65 -23.94 -17.42
C LYS A 194 -5.40 -24.14 -15.92
N GLN A 195 -5.19 -25.39 -15.52
CA GLN A 195 -4.64 -25.78 -14.21
C GLN A 195 -3.11 -25.87 -14.30
N ILE A 196 -2.41 -25.35 -13.31
CA ILE A 196 -0.93 -25.31 -13.23
C ILE A 196 -0.46 -26.45 -12.32
N ALA A 197 0.54 -27.23 -12.73
CA ALA A 197 1.04 -28.38 -11.97
C ALA A 197 2.06 -27.96 -10.89
N PHE A 198 2.05 -28.62 -9.73
CA PHE A 198 2.92 -28.30 -8.57
C PHE A 198 4.43 -28.38 -8.87
N LYS A 199 4.84 -29.29 -9.78
CA LYS A 199 6.23 -29.47 -10.19
C LYS A 199 6.84 -28.21 -10.82
N ASP A 200 6.00 -27.34 -11.36
CA ASP A 200 6.39 -26.12 -12.05
C ASP A 200 6.45 -24.90 -11.12
N VAL A 201 6.13 -25.07 -9.82
CA VAL A 201 5.93 -23.96 -8.86
C VAL A 201 6.78 -24.09 -7.59
N TRP A 202 7.38 -25.25 -7.31
CA TRP A 202 8.08 -25.46 -6.04
C TRP A 202 9.27 -24.52 -5.83
N GLN A 203 10.01 -24.17 -6.89
CA GLN A 203 11.15 -23.24 -6.81
C GLN A 203 10.67 -21.84 -6.43
N ASP A 204 9.62 -21.37 -7.11
CA ASP A 204 8.99 -20.10 -6.84
C ASP A 204 8.34 -20.06 -5.45
N MET A 205 7.81 -21.18 -4.97
CA MET A 205 7.31 -21.31 -3.59
C MET A 205 8.44 -21.17 -2.55
N VAL A 206 9.60 -21.79 -2.78
CA VAL A 206 10.76 -21.65 -1.88
C VAL A 206 11.28 -20.21 -1.87
N VAL A 207 11.38 -19.58 -3.04
CA VAL A 207 11.76 -18.16 -3.16
C VAL A 207 10.76 -17.27 -2.44
N PHE A 208 9.46 -17.50 -2.63
CA PHE A 208 8.40 -16.76 -1.96
C PHE A 208 8.48 -16.88 -0.44
N LEU A 209 8.68 -18.08 0.10
CA LEU A 209 8.86 -18.29 1.54
C LEU A 209 10.10 -17.57 2.08
N GLY A 210 11.21 -17.57 1.33
CA GLY A 210 12.41 -16.80 1.68
C GLY A 210 12.15 -15.29 1.70
N CYS A 211 11.40 -14.78 0.72
CA CYS A 211 11.00 -13.37 0.66
C CYS A 211 10.07 -13.02 1.83
N LEU A 212 9.12 -13.89 2.18
CA LEU A 212 8.23 -13.69 3.32
C LEU A 212 9.01 -13.58 4.63
N ALA A 213 10.01 -14.44 4.84
CA ALA A 213 10.89 -14.34 6.02
C ALA A 213 11.67 -13.01 6.06
N ALA A 214 12.19 -12.56 4.91
CA ALA A 214 12.86 -11.27 4.80
C ALA A 214 11.91 -10.08 5.04
N LEU A 215 10.67 -10.16 4.56
CA LEU A 215 9.62 -9.17 4.79
C LEU A 215 9.27 -9.08 6.29
N LEU A 216 9.08 -10.21 6.97
CA LEU A 216 8.79 -10.22 8.41
C LEU A 216 9.96 -9.66 9.24
N LEU A 217 11.20 -9.96 8.86
CA LEU A 217 12.40 -9.43 9.54
C LEU A 217 12.54 -7.92 9.32
N SER A 218 12.38 -7.46 8.08
CA SER A 218 12.45 -6.03 7.74
C SER A 218 11.30 -5.25 8.36
N ALA A 219 10.07 -5.76 8.34
CA ALA A 219 8.92 -5.19 9.03
C ALA A 219 9.19 -5.01 10.53
N ARG A 220 9.84 -5.98 11.19
CA ARG A 220 10.25 -5.82 12.60
C ARG A 220 11.23 -4.67 12.79
N TRP A 221 12.23 -4.54 11.93
CA TRP A 221 13.18 -3.42 11.99
C TRP A 221 12.48 -2.08 11.71
N LEU A 222 11.57 -2.04 10.74
CA LEU A 222 10.78 -0.87 10.38
C LEU A 222 9.91 -0.40 11.55
N VAL A 223 9.15 -1.31 12.17
CA VAL A 223 8.29 -0.99 13.32
C VAL A 223 9.12 -0.50 14.51
N VAL A 224 10.20 -1.19 14.87
CA VAL A 224 11.03 -0.80 16.03
C VAL A 224 11.68 0.56 15.82
N SER A 225 12.27 0.80 14.64
CA SER A 225 12.90 2.09 14.33
C SER A 225 11.87 3.22 14.25
N SER A 226 10.70 2.98 13.67
CA SER A 226 9.60 3.96 13.61
C SER A 226 9.08 4.34 15.00
N LEU A 227 8.91 3.38 15.90
CA LEU A 227 8.51 3.64 17.29
C LEU A 227 9.58 4.42 18.06
N GLN A 228 10.86 4.13 17.81
CA GLN A 228 11.96 4.88 18.40
C GLN A 228 11.93 6.34 17.92
N ILE A 229 11.74 6.57 16.61
CA ILE A 229 11.57 7.92 16.04
C ILE A 229 10.36 8.62 16.67
N ALA A 230 9.21 7.92 16.77
CA ALA A 230 8.00 8.46 17.41
C ALA A 230 8.28 8.93 18.85
N HIS A 231 9.01 8.13 19.63
CA HIS A 231 9.36 8.46 21.02
C HIS A 231 10.33 9.64 21.12
N GLU A 232 11.41 9.65 20.33
CA GLU A 232 12.44 10.71 20.37
C GLU A 232 11.88 12.07 19.94
N PHE A 233 10.96 12.09 18.98
CA PHE A 233 10.31 13.31 18.50
C PHE A 233 8.98 13.64 19.18
N GLN A 234 8.52 12.79 20.10
CA GLN A 234 7.20 12.88 20.74
C GLN A 234 6.04 12.99 19.73
N ILE A 235 6.20 12.35 18.57
CA ILE A 235 5.18 12.32 17.52
C ILE A 235 4.21 11.16 17.81
N PRO A 236 2.89 11.36 17.69
CA PRO A 236 1.92 10.29 17.84
C PRO A 236 2.21 9.12 16.89
N THR A 237 2.17 7.90 17.41
CA THR A 237 2.45 6.66 16.62
C THR A 237 1.51 6.52 15.43
N PHE A 238 0.27 6.98 15.53
CA PHE A 238 -0.66 7.08 14.41
C PHE A 238 -0.08 7.89 13.24
N VAL A 239 0.51 9.06 13.49
CA VAL A 239 1.05 9.92 12.43
C VAL A 239 2.34 9.35 11.85
N VAL A 240 3.17 8.69 12.66
CA VAL A 240 4.34 7.96 12.16
C VAL A 240 3.93 6.82 11.23
N GLY A 241 2.89 6.07 11.59
CA GLY A 241 2.31 5.06 10.68
C GLY A 241 1.84 5.71 9.38
N LEU A 242 1.05 6.77 9.51
CA LEU A 242 0.41 7.50 8.42
C LEU A 242 1.37 8.09 7.38
N LEU A 243 2.55 8.56 7.80
CA LEU A 243 3.48 9.27 6.93
C LEU A 243 4.79 8.53 6.68
N VAL A 244 5.35 7.86 7.70
CA VAL A 244 6.69 7.25 7.61
C VAL A 244 6.61 5.81 7.15
N ILE A 245 5.77 5.01 7.81
CA ILE A 245 5.62 3.60 7.47
C ILE A 245 4.92 3.45 6.12
N ALA A 246 3.77 4.13 5.95
CA ALA A 246 3.03 4.16 4.70
C ALA A 246 3.90 4.51 3.49
N PHE A 247 4.81 5.49 3.65
CA PHE A 247 5.75 5.84 2.60
C PHE A 247 6.75 4.73 2.31
N GLY A 248 7.27 4.09 3.35
CA GLY A 248 8.24 3.00 3.22
C GLY A 248 7.65 1.74 2.59
N THR A 249 6.41 1.40 2.94
CA THR A 249 5.69 0.26 2.36
C THR A 249 5.26 0.52 0.93
N ALA A 250 4.83 1.73 0.57
CA ALA A 250 4.35 2.11 -0.78
C ALA A 250 5.42 2.15 -1.91
N ILE A 251 6.71 1.94 -1.60
CA ILE A 251 7.78 1.97 -2.60
C ILE A 251 7.69 0.81 -3.61
N PRO A 252 7.58 -0.46 -3.18
CA PRO A 252 7.34 -1.58 -4.09
C PRO A 252 6.15 -1.38 -5.03
N GLU A 253 5.02 -0.88 -4.54
CA GLU A 253 3.81 -0.50 -5.30
C GLU A 253 4.21 0.53 -6.37
N LEU A 254 4.77 1.67 -5.98
CA LEU A 254 5.20 2.71 -6.93
C LEU A 254 6.11 2.14 -8.03
N ALA A 255 7.03 1.24 -7.68
CA ALA A 255 7.93 0.61 -8.65
C ALA A 255 7.18 -0.29 -9.65
N VAL A 256 6.16 -1.03 -9.19
CA VAL A 256 5.32 -1.90 -10.02
C VAL A 256 4.38 -1.09 -10.91
N GLU A 257 3.73 -0.05 -10.40
CA GLU A 257 2.84 0.83 -11.16
C GLU A 257 3.57 1.54 -12.30
N LEU A 258 4.74 2.11 -12.01
CA LEU A 258 5.56 2.76 -13.03
C LEU A 258 6.01 1.78 -14.12
N LYS A 259 6.27 0.52 -13.77
CA LYS A 259 6.60 -0.55 -14.73
C LYS A 259 5.36 -0.93 -15.56
N SER A 260 4.19 -1.03 -14.95
CA SER A 260 2.93 -1.35 -15.62
C SER A 260 2.57 -0.30 -16.68
N ILE A 261 2.75 0.99 -16.39
CA ILE A 261 2.53 2.05 -17.38
C ILE A 261 3.57 2.05 -18.50
N ARG A 262 4.86 1.88 -18.18
CA ARG A 262 5.91 1.78 -19.20
C ARG A 262 5.71 0.59 -20.13
N THR A 263 5.07 -0.47 -19.66
CA THR A 263 4.73 -1.65 -20.47
C THR A 263 3.36 -1.57 -21.14
N LYS A 264 2.68 -0.41 -21.07
CA LYS A 264 1.33 -0.16 -21.63
C LYS A 264 0.25 -1.10 -21.08
N LYS A 265 0.40 -1.58 -19.85
CA LYS A 265 -0.55 -2.45 -19.14
C LYS A 265 -1.33 -1.67 -18.07
N SER A 266 -2.06 -0.64 -18.49
CA SER A 266 -2.78 0.24 -17.56
C SER A 266 -3.89 -0.46 -16.77
N GLY A 267 -4.52 -1.50 -17.34
CA GLY A 267 -5.52 -2.30 -16.63
C GLY A 267 -4.95 -2.99 -15.38
N ILE A 268 -3.70 -3.45 -15.43
CA ILE A 268 -3.00 -4.02 -14.28
C ILE A 268 -2.75 -2.93 -13.23
N ALA A 269 -2.23 -1.77 -13.64
CA ALA A 269 -1.92 -0.68 -12.71
C ALA A 269 -3.16 -0.17 -11.93
N PHE A 270 -4.29 0.01 -12.62
CA PHE A 270 -5.53 0.40 -11.95
C PHE A 270 -6.11 -0.72 -11.08
N GLY A 271 -5.93 -1.98 -11.50
CA GLY A 271 -6.28 -3.15 -10.69
C GLY A 271 -5.50 -3.16 -9.39
N ASP A 272 -4.18 -3.01 -9.47
CA ASP A 272 -3.26 -3.01 -8.33
C ASP A 272 -3.62 -1.91 -7.32
N ILE A 273 -3.64 -0.64 -7.75
CA ILE A 273 -3.95 0.52 -6.88
C ILE A 273 -5.26 0.32 -6.10
N LEU A 274 -6.34 -0.09 -6.78
CA LEU A 274 -7.64 -0.27 -6.10
C LEU A 274 -7.68 -1.56 -5.28
N GLY A 275 -6.97 -2.60 -5.73
CA GLY A 275 -6.78 -3.84 -5.00
C GLY A 275 -6.10 -3.61 -3.67
N SER A 276 -4.99 -2.87 -3.67
CA SER A 276 -4.19 -2.52 -2.50
C SER A 276 -4.99 -1.68 -1.52
N VAL A 277 -5.70 -0.63 -1.99
CA VAL A 277 -6.60 0.15 -1.13
C VAL A 277 -7.66 -0.72 -0.47
N VAL A 278 -8.37 -1.55 -1.25
CA VAL A 278 -9.43 -2.42 -0.70
C VAL A 278 -8.84 -3.44 0.27
N MET A 279 -7.70 -4.06 -0.07
CA MET A 279 -7.03 -5.05 0.75
C MET A 279 -6.54 -4.44 2.07
N ASN A 280 -5.90 -3.26 2.02
CA ASN A 280 -5.37 -2.55 3.18
C ASN A 280 -6.49 -2.20 4.17
N VAL A 281 -7.56 -1.56 3.70
CA VAL A 281 -8.62 -1.08 4.58
C VAL A 281 -9.61 -2.17 5.03
N THR A 282 -9.57 -3.37 4.44
CA THR A 282 -10.47 -4.47 4.83
C THR A 282 -9.74 -5.73 5.29
N LEU A 283 -9.01 -6.41 4.40
CA LEU A 283 -8.34 -7.67 4.75
C LEU A 283 -7.25 -7.46 5.80
N ILE A 284 -6.31 -6.56 5.55
CA ILE A 284 -5.13 -6.37 6.40
C ILE A 284 -5.53 -5.67 7.70
N LEU A 285 -6.29 -4.57 7.62
CA LEU A 285 -6.81 -3.90 8.80
C LEU A 285 -7.69 -4.82 9.63
N GLY A 286 -8.53 -5.63 8.99
CA GLY A 286 -9.37 -6.62 9.67
C GLY A 286 -8.57 -7.68 10.40
N PHE A 287 -7.54 -8.24 9.75
CA PHE A 287 -6.64 -9.22 10.34
C PHE A 287 -5.86 -8.64 11.52
N ALA A 288 -5.31 -7.43 11.36
CA ALA A 288 -4.62 -6.70 12.43
C ALA A 288 -5.53 -6.47 13.64
N THR A 289 -6.76 -6.03 13.40
CA THR A 289 -7.77 -5.78 14.45
C THR A 289 -8.16 -7.05 15.20
N MET A 290 -8.20 -8.20 14.52
CA MET A 290 -8.43 -9.49 15.17
C MET A 290 -7.30 -9.87 16.14
N ILE A 291 -6.05 -9.61 15.76
CA ILE A 291 -4.87 -9.83 16.61
C ILE A 291 -4.90 -8.88 17.80
N ASN A 292 -5.02 -7.57 17.53
CA ASN A 292 -5.00 -6.53 18.54
C ASN A 292 -6.08 -5.46 18.24
N PRO A 293 -7.18 -5.42 19.02
CA PRO A 293 -8.18 -4.36 18.91
C PRO A 293 -7.55 -2.98 18.97
N ILE A 294 -8.04 -2.06 18.14
CA ILE A 294 -7.40 -0.76 17.91
C ILE A 294 -8.26 0.35 18.52
N THR A 295 -7.72 1.05 19.51
CA THR A 295 -8.35 2.24 20.10
C THR A 295 -7.59 3.50 19.67
N PHE A 296 -8.32 4.54 19.27
CA PHE A 296 -7.75 5.76 18.73
C PHE A 296 -8.66 6.97 18.97
N SER A 297 -8.11 8.17 18.80
CA SER A 297 -8.90 9.40 18.88
C SER A 297 -9.62 9.64 17.55
N VAL A 298 -10.96 9.65 17.58
CA VAL A 298 -11.80 9.95 16.40
C VAL A 298 -11.44 11.31 15.79
N SER A 299 -11.08 12.29 16.62
CA SER A 299 -10.67 13.63 16.14
C SER A 299 -9.43 13.58 15.24
N LYS A 300 -8.42 12.79 15.61
CA LYS A 300 -7.18 12.63 14.83
C LYS A 300 -7.37 11.75 13.60
N PHE A 301 -8.36 10.85 13.63
CA PHE A 301 -8.71 9.96 12.53
C PHE A 301 -9.56 10.64 11.45
N PHE A 302 -10.42 11.59 11.84
CA PHE A 302 -11.40 12.20 10.94
C PHE A 302 -10.74 12.87 9.73
N VAL A 303 -9.68 13.65 9.92
CA VAL A 303 -9.02 14.36 8.82
C VAL A 303 -8.40 13.38 7.80
N PRO A 304 -7.55 12.41 8.17
CA PRO A 304 -7.08 11.39 7.24
C PRO A 304 -8.20 10.61 6.54
N ALA A 305 -9.28 10.25 7.26
CA ALA A 305 -10.42 9.57 6.68
C ALA A 305 -11.10 10.40 5.57
N MET A 306 -11.26 11.72 5.77
CA MET A 306 -11.81 12.61 4.74
C MET A 306 -10.90 12.74 3.52
N PHE A 307 -9.58 12.79 3.73
CA PHE A 307 -8.62 12.78 2.62
C PHE A 307 -8.66 11.48 1.84
N LEU A 308 -8.77 10.33 2.51
CA LEU A 308 -8.93 9.02 1.87
C LEU A 308 -10.22 8.97 1.04
N LEU A 309 -11.36 9.40 1.60
CA LEU A 309 -12.62 9.45 0.86
C LEU A 309 -12.55 10.37 -0.36
N THR A 310 -11.91 11.54 -0.21
CA THR A 310 -11.72 12.49 -1.31
C THR A 310 -10.84 11.90 -2.40
N ALA A 311 -9.73 11.25 -2.03
CA ALA A 311 -8.83 10.60 -2.97
C ALA A 311 -9.55 9.49 -3.75
N VAL A 312 -10.23 8.58 -3.04
CA VAL A 312 -10.98 7.49 -3.66
C VAL A 312 -12.10 8.02 -4.54
N PHE A 313 -12.81 9.07 -4.12
CA PHE A 313 -13.82 9.74 -4.94
C PHE A 313 -13.24 10.24 -6.27
N PHE A 314 -12.10 10.96 -6.27
CA PHE A 314 -11.41 11.33 -7.51
C PHE A 314 -11.01 10.11 -8.34
N GLY A 315 -10.49 9.07 -7.71
CA GLY A 315 -10.22 7.78 -8.35
C GLY A 315 -11.45 7.23 -9.09
N THR A 316 -12.63 7.28 -8.47
CA THR A 316 -13.88 6.85 -9.11
C THR A 316 -14.29 7.70 -10.30
N LEU A 317 -14.06 9.02 -10.25
CA LEU A 317 -14.33 9.90 -11.39
C LEU A 317 -13.45 9.56 -12.58
N PHE A 318 -12.17 9.25 -12.36
CA PHE A 318 -11.25 8.84 -13.43
C PHE A 318 -11.65 7.50 -14.05
N ILE A 319 -12.14 6.56 -13.23
CA ILE A 319 -12.70 5.28 -13.71
C ILE A 319 -13.93 5.51 -14.60
N MET A 320 -14.81 6.43 -14.20
CA MET A 320 -15.99 6.79 -15.00
C MET A 320 -15.62 7.53 -16.29
N LYS A 321 -14.66 8.46 -16.22
CA LYS A 321 -14.10 9.20 -17.36
C LYS A 321 -13.34 8.29 -18.34
N ARG A 322 -12.89 7.12 -17.89
CA ARG A 322 -12.08 6.12 -18.62
C ARG A 322 -10.66 6.57 -18.96
N GLU A 323 -10.21 7.67 -18.38
CA GLU A 323 -8.85 8.15 -18.55
C GLU A 323 -8.43 9.00 -17.36
N ILE A 324 -7.12 9.02 -17.13
CA ILE A 324 -6.47 10.00 -16.27
C ILE A 324 -5.39 10.73 -17.08
N THR A 325 -5.38 12.05 -16.95
CA THR A 325 -4.46 12.96 -17.62
C THR A 325 -3.38 13.46 -16.68
N TRP A 326 -2.27 13.95 -17.21
CA TRP A 326 -1.12 14.40 -16.40
C TRP A 326 -1.46 15.57 -15.47
N ASP A 327 -2.36 16.47 -15.88
CA ASP A 327 -2.86 17.59 -15.10
C ASP A 327 -3.74 17.13 -13.93
N GLU A 328 -4.60 16.13 -14.16
CA GLU A 328 -5.31 15.43 -13.07
C GLU A 328 -4.35 14.74 -12.10
N GLY A 329 -3.25 14.17 -12.64
CA GLY A 329 -2.16 13.61 -11.83
C GLY A 329 -1.49 14.65 -10.93
N ILE A 330 -1.24 15.86 -11.43
CA ILE A 330 -0.73 16.97 -10.59
C ILE A 330 -1.74 17.33 -9.50
N GLY A 331 -3.04 17.37 -9.84
CA GLY A 331 -4.11 17.60 -8.86
C GLY A 331 -4.05 16.60 -7.70
N LEU A 332 -3.89 15.31 -7.99
CA LEU A 332 -3.73 14.26 -6.97
C LEU A 332 -2.49 14.46 -6.09
N LEU A 333 -1.36 14.85 -6.68
CA LEU A 333 -0.14 15.15 -5.92
C LEU A 333 -0.32 16.36 -5.00
N LEU A 334 -1.07 17.39 -5.45
CA LEU A 334 -1.41 18.55 -4.62
C LEU A 334 -2.34 18.18 -3.46
N VAL A 335 -3.29 17.25 -3.68
CA VAL A 335 -4.13 16.69 -2.60
C VAL A 335 -3.24 16.02 -1.56
N TYR A 336 -2.26 15.21 -1.97
CA TYR A 336 -1.32 14.58 -1.04
C TYR A 336 -0.45 15.60 -0.29
N ALA A 337 0.09 16.60 -0.98
CA ALA A 337 0.89 17.65 -0.35
C ALA A 337 0.07 18.41 0.71
N THR A 338 -1.19 18.73 0.39
CA THR A 338 -2.12 19.38 1.33
C THR A 338 -2.41 18.49 2.54
N PHE A 339 -2.61 17.19 2.30
CA PHE A 339 -2.77 16.20 3.36
C PHE A 339 -1.57 16.18 4.32
N VAL A 340 -0.35 16.06 3.80
CA VAL A 340 0.88 16.04 4.61
C VAL A 340 1.04 17.33 5.40
N ILE A 341 0.86 18.50 4.77
CA ILE A 341 0.94 19.81 5.46
C ILE A 341 -0.09 19.87 6.59
N THR A 342 -1.32 19.44 6.34
CA THR A 342 -2.39 19.44 7.34
C THR A 342 -2.03 18.52 8.52
N GLN A 343 -1.54 17.31 8.26
CA GLN A 343 -1.17 16.37 9.32
C GLN A 343 -0.01 16.91 10.17
N VAL A 344 1.03 17.43 9.53
CA VAL A 344 2.20 18.00 10.22
C VAL A 344 1.83 19.25 11.02
N ALA A 345 0.92 20.10 10.53
CA ALA A 345 0.44 21.27 11.26
C ALA A 345 -0.42 20.93 12.50
N THR A 346 -0.94 19.70 12.58
CA THR A 346 -1.75 19.21 13.71
C THR A 346 -0.99 18.32 14.70
N LEU A 347 0.32 18.13 14.47
CA LEU A 347 1.24 17.53 15.44
C LEU A 347 1.48 18.49 16.61
#